data_AF-A0A7S4GLD0-F1
#
_entry.id   AF-A0A7S4GLD0-F1
#
_cell.length_a   1.000
_cell.length_b   1.000
_cell.length_c   1.000
_cell.angle_alpha   90.00
_cell.angle_beta   90.00
_cell.angle_gamma   90.00
#
_symmetry.space_group_name_H-M   'P 1'
#
loop_
_entity.id
_entity.type
_entity.pdbx_description
1 polymer ?
#
loop_
_entity_poly.entity_id
_entity_poly.type
_entity_poly.pdbx_seq_one_letter_code
_entity_poly.pdbx_strand_id
1 'polypeptide(L)'
;LGSGFLAQVCCQTSLHPQSLVTMRAAAIGLSLAYACCLAIVTLIGFSAITTGIVLLIEGDNYGDTAADLNPQKDFSKLPESCVIEDVIHSYREEEDGYGHHCYDDYSYIFSYQGSRYRSRGNAALRYDGVCSGSQRRSPVFVVGEEVSCWEPNVRPVAIQYNCGNDMCYKIFDPENEVEIAKDTGDAMEAAGLSSLLSGILCCCCCAPAVLFAGKKRGHASGPPMPGMHGGPQAAVVLPDQHGKGPQGQVVQGRVIGQVQGA
;
A
#
# COMPACT_ATOMS: atom_id res chain seq x y z
N LEU A 1 24.26 75.83 -25.89
CA LEU A 1 25.13 75.34 -24.80
C LEU A 1 24.25 74.56 -23.83
N GLY A 2 24.22 73.23 -23.74
CA GLY A 2 24.89 72.18 -24.48
C GLY A 2 24.02 70.92 -24.35
N SER A 3 23.78 70.27 -25.49
CA SER A 3 23.09 69.00 -25.63
C SER A 3 24.10 67.99 -26.16
N GLY A 4 24.20 66.84 -25.50
CA GLY A 4 24.95 65.69 -25.97
C GLY A 4 25.99 65.22 -24.97
N PHE A 5 25.66 64.18 -24.19
CA PHE A 5 26.64 63.26 -23.59
C PHE A 5 26.01 62.00 -22.96
N LEU A 6 24.99 61.37 -23.58
CA LEU A 6 24.46 60.07 -23.11
C LEU A 6 24.00 59.16 -24.26
N ALA A 7 24.86 58.94 -25.26
CA ALA A 7 24.58 57.97 -26.32
C ALA A 7 25.86 57.31 -26.87
N GLN A 8 26.71 56.72 -26.00
CA GLN A 8 27.84 55.92 -26.50
C GLN A 8 28.48 54.98 -25.46
N VAL A 9 27.67 54.15 -24.79
CA VAL A 9 28.19 52.97 -24.04
C VAL A 9 27.36 51.73 -24.38
N CYS A 10 27.10 51.51 -25.67
CA CYS A 10 26.45 50.31 -26.19
C CYS A 10 27.14 49.83 -27.46
N CYS A 11 28.38 49.38 -27.38
CA CYS A 11 28.93 48.37 -28.31
C CYS A 11 30.40 48.10 -27.98
N GLN A 12 30.69 46.83 -27.66
CA GLN A 12 31.99 46.13 -27.65
C GLN A 12 32.28 45.41 -26.33
N THR A 13 31.33 44.60 -25.86
CA THR A 13 31.72 43.36 -25.16
C THR A 13 31.97 42.30 -26.23
N SER A 14 33.24 42.14 -26.62
CA SER A 14 33.70 40.99 -27.39
C SER A 14 33.46 39.73 -26.55
N LEU A 15 32.31 39.08 -26.75
CA LEU A 15 31.96 37.82 -26.12
C LEU A 15 32.90 36.74 -26.66
N HIS A 16 33.89 36.41 -25.84
CA HIS A 16 34.87 35.37 -26.14
C HIS A 16 34.13 34.04 -26.45
N PRO A 17 34.41 33.33 -27.56
CA PRO A 17 33.68 32.14 -27.98
C PRO A 17 33.61 31.01 -26.94
N GLN A 18 34.51 31.01 -25.94
CA GLN A 18 34.45 30.07 -24.82
C GLN A 18 33.25 30.29 -23.88
N SER A 19 32.70 31.51 -23.79
CA SER A 19 31.51 31.82 -22.98
C SER A 19 30.19 31.25 -23.54
N LEU A 20 30.14 30.97 -24.84
CA LEU A 20 28.93 30.49 -25.52
C LEU A 20 28.77 28.95 -25.37
N VAL A 21 29.89 28.23 -25.26
CA VAL A 21 29.91 26.78 -25.01
C VAL A 21 29.47 26.46 -23.59
N THR A 22 29.92 27.23 -22.60
CA THR A 22 29.53 27.04 -21.19
C THR A 22 28.05 27.33 -20.96
N MET A 23 27.48 28.36 -21.61
CA MET A 23 26.04 28.65 -21.50
C MET A 23 25.15 27.55 -22.10
N ARG A 24 25.55 26.93 -23.22
CA ARG A 24 24.79 25.81 -23.83
C ARG A 24 24.86 24.55 -22.97
N ALA A 25 26.04 24.22 -22.44
CA ALA A 25 26.20 23.09 -21.54
C ALA A 25 25.34 23.24 -20.26
N ALA A 26 25.29 24.44 -19.68
CA ALA A 26 24.45 24.73 -18.51
C ALA A 26 22.94 24.60 -18.81
N ALA A 27 22.48 25.06 -19.97
CA ALA A 27 21.08 24.94 -20.37
C ALA A 27 20.65 23.48 -20.59
N ILE A 28 21.52 22.66 -21.18
CA ILE A 28 21.27 21.21 -21.37
C ILE A 28 21.23 20.51 -20.01
N GLY A 29 22.19 20.78 -19.13
CA GLY A 29 22.23 20.20 -17.79
C GLY A 29 20.97 20.51 -16.97
N LEU A 30 20.50 21.76 -17.00
CA LEU A 30 19.27 22.15 -16.30
C LEU A 30 18.03 21.46 -16.88
N SER A 31 17.95 21.31 -18.21
CA SER A 31 16.82 20.63 -18.86
C SER A 31 16.75 19.14 -18.53
N LEU A 32 17.91 18.46 -18.45
CA LEU A 32 17.99 17.05 -18.11
C LEU A 32 17.65 16.82 -16.62
N ALA A 33 18.16 17.67 -15.73
CA ALA A 33 17.84 17.62 -14.31
C ALA A 33 16.33 17.84 -14.07
N TYR A 34 15.72 18.80 -14.76
CA TYR A 34 14.28 19.06 -14.68
C TYR A 34 13.44 17.89 -15.21
N ALA A 35 13.80 17.32 -16.37
CA ALA A 35 13.11 16.16 -16.92
C ALA A 35 13.21 14.93 -16.00
N CYS A 36 14.39 14.69 -15.41
CA CYS A 36 14.60 13.63 -14.43
C CYS A 36 13.73 13.83 -13.18
N CYS A 37 13.70 15.06 -12.63
CA CYS A 37 12.87 15.40 -11.49
C CYS A 37 11.37 15.16 -11.78
N LEU A 38 10.87 15.64 -12.93
CA LEU A 38 9.49 15.39 -13.33
C LEU A 38 9.18 13.89 -13.45
N ALA A 39 10.05 13.11 -14.08
CA ALA A 39 9.87 11.67 -14.22
C ALA A 39 9.76 10.99 -12.85
N ILE A 40 10.68 11.30 -11.92
CA ILE A 40 10.67 10.76 -10.55
C ILE A 40 9.37 11.13 -9.84
N VAL A 41 8.96 12.39 -9.90
CA VAL A 41 7.74 12.87 -9.23
C VAL A 41 6.49 12.19 -9.80
N THR A 42 6.40 12.00 -11.12
CA THR A 42 5.29 11.26 -11.74
C THR A 42 5.28 9.78 -11.35
N LEU A 43 6.44 9.14 -11.22
CA LEU A 43 6.54 7.75 -10.79
C LEU A 43 6.09 7.58 -9.33
N ILE A 44 6.54 8.47 -8.43
CA ILE A 44 6.14 8.47 -7.02
C ILE A 44 4.64 8.78 -6.88
N GLY A 45 4.12 9.74 -7.64
CA GLY A 45 2.69 10.06 -7.65
C GLY A 45 1.85 8.87 -8.10
N PHE A 46 2.26 8.17 -9.16
CA PHE A 46 1.59 6.97 -9.65
C PHE A 46 1.65 5.80 -8.65
N SER A 47 2.81 5.56 -8.02
CA SER A 47 2.92 4.52 -6.98
C SER A 47 2.05 4.83 -5.76
N ALA A 48 1.95 6.10 -5.36
CA ALA A 48 1.09 6.52 -4.25
C ALA A 48 -0.41 6.34 -4.59
N ILE A 49 -0.82 6.67 -5.82
CA ILE A 49 -2.20 6.44 -6.29
C ILE A 49 -2.54 4.95 -6.29
N THR A 50 -1.69 4.12 -6.89
CA THR A 50 -1.93 2.66 -6.98
C THR A 50 -1.97 2.00 -5.61
N THR A 51 -1.01 2.33 -4.73
CA THR A 51 -1.02 1.85 -3.33
C THR A 51 -2.27 2.33 -2.59
N GLY A 52 -2.65 3.60 -2.77
CA GLY A 52 -3.86 4.16 -2.16
C GLY A 52 -5.14 3.43 -2.57
N ILE A 53 -5.29 3.11 -3.86
CA ILE A 53 -6.43 2.33 -4.37
C ILE A 53 -6.45 0.93 -3.77
N VAL A 54 -5.30 0.24 -3.72
CA VAL A 54 -5.22 -1.12 -3.14
C VAL A 54 -5.59 -1.09 -1.66
N LEU A 55 -5.06 -0.14 -0.90
CA LEU A 55 -5.39 0.00 0.53
C LEU A 55 -6.86 0.32 0.77
N LEU A 56 -7.49 1.14 -0.09
CA LEU A 56 -8.92 1.43 0.00
C LEU A 56 -9.77 0.18 -0.27
N ILE A 57 -9.42 -0.62 -1.29
CA ILE A 57 -10.16 -1.86 -1.61
C ILE A 57 -10.00 -2.89 -0.49
N GLU A 58 -8.78 -3.09 -0.01
CA GLU A 58 -8.54 -4.03 1.10
C GLU A 58 -9.19 -3.54 2.39
N GLY A 59 -9.08 -2.25 2.72
CA GLY A 59 -9.71 -1.64 3.89
C GLY A 59 -11.23 -1.80 3.88
N ASP A 60 -11.88 -1.56 2.74
CA ASP A 60 -13.31 -1.75 2.53
C ASP A 60 -13.71 -3.23 2.71
N ASN A 61 -12.97 -4.16 2.10
CA ASN A 61 -13.21 -5.61 2.28
C ASN A 61 -13.07 -6.04 3.75
N TYR A 62 -12.08 -5.50 4.47
CA TYR A 62 -11.89 -5.77 5.90
C TYR A 62 -13.02 -5.17 6.74
N GLY A 63 -13.44 -3.94 6.43
CA GLY A 63 -14.53 -3.23 7.11
C GLY A 63 -15.88 -3.93 6.92
N ASP A 64 -16.24 -4.26 5.68
CA ASP A 64 -17.47 -5.00 5.34
C ASP A 64 -17.49 -6.36 6.03
N THR A 65 -16.37 -7.08 5.95
CA THR A 65 -16.22 -8.37 6.62
C THR A 65 -16.44 -8.23 8.12
N ALA A 66 -15.85 -7.21 8.77
CA ALA A 66 -16.01 -6.98 10.20
C ALA A 66 -17.43 -6.53 10.57
N ALA A 67 -18.09 -5.75 9.70
CA ALA A 67 -19.46 -5.27 9.90
C ALA A 67 -20.51 -6.41 9.83
N ASP A 68 -20.23 -7.45 9.06
CA ASP A 68 -21.07 -8.66 8.99
C ASP A 68 -20.93 -9.57 10.22
N LEU A 69 -19.86 -9.41 11.02
CA LEU A 69 -19.65 -10.17 12.25
C LEU A 69 -20.50 -9.59 13.38
N ASN A 70 -21.19 -10.46 14.12
CA ASN A 70 -21.97 -10.07 15.29
C ASN A 70 -21.54 -10.89 16.50
N PRO A 71 -20.53 -10.45 17.27
CA PRO A 71 -19.93 -11.28 18.31
C PRO A 71 -20.93 -11.70 19.40
N GLN A 72 -21.93 -10.87 19.72
CA GLN A 72 -22.95 -11.20 20.70
C GLN A 72 -23.96 -12.25 20.20
N LYS A 73 -24.18 -12.34 18.88
CA LYS A 73 -25.03 -13.35 18.26
C LYS A 73 -24.25 -14.61 17.92
N ASP A 74 -23.02 -14.46 17.47
CA ASP A 74 -22.17 -15.53 16.95
C ASP A 74 -21.52 -16.32 18.07
N PHE A 75 -21.31 -15.71 19.23
CA PHE A 75 -20.75 -16.34 20.40
C PHE A 75 -21.58 -16.09 21.64
N SER A 76 -21.55 -17.04 22.56
CA SER A 76 -22.05 -16.87 23.92
C SER A 76 -20.93 -17.09 24.92
N LYS A 77 -20.96 -16.29 25.99
CA LYS A 77 -20.05 -16.47 27.11
C LYS A 77 -20.48 -17.71 27.90
N LEU A 78 -19.53 -18.63 28.12
CA LEU A 78 -19.75 -19.83 28.89
C LEU A 78 -19.93 -19.49 30.38
N PRO A 79 -20.75 -20.26 31.13
CA PRO A 79 -21.01 -20.00 32.55
C PRO A 79 -19.79 -20.30 33.44
N GLU A 80 -18.93 -21.22 33.02
CA GLU A 80 -17.70 -21.58 33.70
C GLU A 80 -16.49 -20.93 33.00
N SER A 81 -15.51 -20.52 33.80
CA SER A 81 -14.24 -19.97 33.30
C SER A 81 -13.37 -21.08 32.69
N CYS A 82 -12.53 -20.72 31.73
CA CYS A 82 -11.47 -21.58 31.22
C CYS A 82 -10.20 -21.38 32.07
N VAL A 83 -9.41 -22.43 32.29
CA VAL A 83 -8.14 -22.33 33.05
C VAL A 83 -6.98 -22.46 32.08
N ILE A 84 -6.04 -21.51 32.13
CA ILE A 84 -4.81 -21.60 31.33
C ILE A 84 -3.90 -22.65 31.96
N GLU A 85 -3.61 -23.71 31.22
CA GLU A 85 -2.76 -24.80 31.69
C GLU A 85 -1.31 -24.67 31.21
N ASP A 86 -1.11 -24.13 30.02
CA ASP A 86 0.21 -23.94 29.44
C ASP A 86 0.25 -22.74 28.50
N VAL A 87 1.43 -22.13 28.37
CA VAL A 87 1.70 -21.00 27.48
C VAL A 87 2.86 -21.38 26.57
N ILE A 88 2.52 -21.74 25.34
CA ILE A 88 3.48 -22.10 24.31
C ILE A 88 3.98 -20.80 23.68
N HIS A 89 5.28 -20.57 23.80
CA HIS A 89 5.96 -19.41 23.24
C HIS A 89 6.83 -19.84 22.07
N SER A 90 6.70 -19.12 20.97
CA SER A 90 7.66 -19.09 19.87
C SER A 90 7.96 -17.64 19.50
N TYR A 91 8.98 -17.42 18.69
CA TYR A 91 9.22 -16.11 18.09
C TYR A 91 9.42 -16.28 16.59
N ARG A 92 9.11 -15.23 15.84
CA ARG A 92 9.40 -15.15 14.41
C ARG A 92 10.08 -13.83 14.10
N GLU A 93 11.04 -13.89 13.18
CA GLU A 93 11.65 -12.73 12.57
C GLU A 93 11.08 -12.59 11.16
N GLU A 94 10.54 -11.41 10.86
CA GLU A 94 10.08 -11.05 9.53
C GLU A 94 10.99 -9.94 9.01
N GLU A 95 11.52 -10.09 7.80
CA GLU A 95 12.22 -9.02 7.10
C GLU A 95 11.31 -8.52 5.99
N ASP A 96 10.98 -7.23 6.05
CA ASP A 96 10.22 -6.55 5.01
C ASP A 96 11.05 -5.42 4.38
N GLY A 97 10.44 -4.67 3.46
CA GLY A 97 11.12 -3.54 2.81
C GLY A 97 11.48 -2.38 3.74
N TYR A 98 11.06 -2.42 5.00
CA TYR A 98 11.24 -1.37 6.01
C TYR A 98 12.17 -1.79 7.15
N GLY A 99 12.38 -3.09 7.38
CA GLY A 99 13.38 -3.59 8.32
C GLY A 99 13.14 -5.02 8.77
N HIS A 100 13.83 -5.39 9.86
CA HIS A 100 13.53 -6.63 10.58
C HIS A 100 12.50 -6.33 11.67
N HIS A 101 11.48 -7.17 11.78
CA HIS A 101 10.47 -7.13 12.83
C HIS A 101 10.53 -8.44 13.62
N CYS A 102 10.66 -8.32 14.93
CA CYS A 102 10.66 -9.45 15.84
C CYS A 102 9.30 -9.57 16.52
N TYR A 103 8.62 -10.70 16.33
CA TYR A 103 7.33 -10.99 16.96
C TYR A 103 7.46 -12.11 17.99
N ASP A 104 6.78 -11.93 19.12
CA ASP A 104 6.48 -12.98 20.08
C ASP A 104 5.15 -13.61 19.76
N ASP A 105 5.16 -14.92 19.52
CA ASP A 105 3.96 -15.71 19.24
C ASP A 105 3.58 -16.55 20.45
N TYR A 106 2.35 -16.36 20.91
CA TYR A 106 1.78 -17.08 22.03
C TYR A 106 0.61 -17.94 21.58
N SER A 107 0.65 -19.22 21.94
CA SER A 107 -0.52 -20.11 21.88
C SER A 107 -0.77 -20.66 23.27
N TYR A 108 -2.03 -20.69 23.69
CA TYR A 108 -2.41 -21.10 25.03
C TYR A 108 -3.03 -22.49 24.97
N ILE A 109 -2.63 -23.36 25.88
CA ILE A 109 -3.37 -24.59 26.19
C ILE A 109 -4.25 -24.26 27.38
N PHE A 110 -5.56 -24.39 27.21
CA PHE A 110 -6.53 -24.12 28.26
C PHE A 110 -7.47 -25.31 28.45
N SER A 111 -8.04 -25.43 29.63
CA SER A 111 -9.06 -26.45 29.90
C SER A 111 -10.44 -25.87 30.18
N TYR A 112 -11.44 -26.63 29.74
CA TYR A 112 -12.86 -26.39 29.95
C TYR A 112 -13.57 -27.73 30.17
N GLN A 113 -14.33 -27.85 31.26
CA GLN A 113 -15.00 -29.10 31.66
C GLN A 113 -14.07 -30.34 31.62
N GLY A 114 -12.81 -30.17 32.05
CA GLY A 114 -11.80 -31.23 32.09
C GLY A 114 -11.18 -31.62 30.74
N SER A 115 -11.60 -31.00 29.63
CA SER A 115 -11.00 -31.21 28.30
C SER A 115 -10.00 -30.10 27.98
N ARG A 116 -8.93 -30.42 27.25
CA ARG A 116 -7.84 -29.49 26.89
C ARG A 116 -7.99 -29.01 25.45
N TYR A 117 -7.80 -27.72 25.23
CA TYR A 117 -7.93 -27.06 23.94
C TYR A 117 -6.71 -26.16 23.68
N ARG A 118 -6.40 -25.94 22.39
CA ARG A 118 -5.40 -24.98 21.95
C ARG A 118 -6.10 -23.74 21.41
N SER A 119 -5.67 -22.57 21.84
CA SER A 119 -6.13 -21.30 21.29
C SER A 119 -5.50 -21.05 19.90
N ARG A 120 -6.04 -20.08 19.16
CA ARG A 120 -5.29 -19.44 18.08
C ARG A 120 -4.00 -18.81 18.59
N GLY A 121 -3.07 -18.55 17.67
CA GLY A 121 -1.87 -17.76 17.95
C GLY A 121 -2.22 -16.30 18.23
N ASN A 122 -1.50 -15.70 19.16
CA ASN A 122 -1.49 -14.28 19.44
C ASN A 122 -0.07 -13.73 19.27
N ALA A 123 0.12 -12.91 18.24
CA ALA A 123 1.40 -12.29 17.92
C ALA A 123 1.48 -10.92 18.60
N ALA A 124 2.61 -10.62 19.23
CA ALA A 124 2.92 -9.30 19.78
C ALA A 124 4.25 -8.83 19.22
N LEU A 125 4.29 -7.60 18.69
CA LEU A 125 5.54 -6.99 18.25
C LEU A 125 6.47 -6.81 19.48
N ARG A 126 7.63 -7.45 19.43
CA ARG A 126 8.65 -7.37 20.47
C ARG A 126 9.54 -6.16 20.24
N TYR A 127 10.10 -6.03 19.03
CA TYR A 127 11.07 -4.99 18.67
C TYR A 127 11.16 -4.82 17.15
N ASP A 128 11.38 -3.58 16.69
CA ASP A 128 11.76 -3.26 15.31
C ASP A 128 13.27 -3.45 15.15
N GLY A 129 13.66 -4.69 14.91
CA GLY A 129 15.03 -5.12 14.61
C GLY A 129 15.18 -6.63 14.74
N VAL A 130 16.42 -7.09 14.81
CA VAL A 130 16.74 -8.52 15.04
C VAL A 130 16.32 -8.92 16.46
N CYS A 131 15.79 -10.13 16.66
CA CYS A 131 15.32 -10.58 17.97
C CYS A 131 16.46 -10.71 19.00
N SER A 132 17.70 -10.90 18.55
CA SER A 132 18.86 -11.12 19.42
C SER A 132 19.05 -9.98 20.42
N GLY A 133 18.94 -10.28 21.72
CA GLY A 133 19.15 -9.32 22.80
C GLY A 133 17.92 -8.46 23.16
N SER A 134 16.81 -8.60 22.43
CA SER A 134 15.54 -7.96 22.81
C SER A 134 14.84 -8.71 23.94
N GLN A 135 14.18 -7.98 24.85
CA GLN A 135 13.43 -8.59 25.93
C GLN A 135 12.11 -9.16 25.40
N ARG A 136 11.85 -10.43 25.70
CA ARG A 136 10.58 -11.10 25.42
C ARG A 136 9.40 -10.32 26.04
N ARG A 137 8.34 -10.09 25.26
CA ARG A 137 7.08 -9.53 25.76
C ARG A 137 6.40 -10.52 26.69
N SER A 138 5.78 -10.06 27.77
CA SER A 138 4.98 -10.95 28.61
C SER A 138 3.77 -11.50 27.82
N PRO A 139 3.35 -12.75 28.06
CA PRO A 139 2.10 -13.26 27.50
C PRO A 139 0.90 -12.48 28.07
N VAL A 140 -0.23 -12.52 27.37
CA VAL A 140 -1.48 -11.87 27.80
C VAL A 140 -2.06 -12.59 29.01
N PHE A 141 -2.01 -13.92 28.99
CA PHE A 141 -2.45 -14.77 30.11
C PHE A 141 -1.29 -15.56 30.69
N VAL A 142 -1.40 -15.94 31.96
CA VAL A 142 -0.40 -16.75 32.67
C VAL A 142 -0.96 -18.12 33.06
N VAL A 143 -0.07 -19.10 33.28
CA VAL A 143 -0.48 -20.44 33.72
C VAL A 143 -1.20 -20.39 35.07
N GLY A 144 -2.33 -21.09 35.15
CA GLY A 144 -3.22 -21.13 36.31
C GLY A 144 -4.27 -20.01 36.34
N GLU A 145 -4.25 -19.08 35.39
CA GLU A 145 -5.22 -18.00 35.31
C GLU A 145 -6.60 -18.51 34.88
N GLU A 146 -7.65 -18.10 35.59
CA GLU A 146 -9.04 -18.30 35.18
C GLU A 146 -9.46 -17.15 34.26
N VAL A 147 -9.83 -17.49 33.02
CA VAL A 147 -10.22 -16.54 31.99
C VAL A 147 -11.66 -16.78 31.54
N SER A 148 -12.29 -15.73 31.02
CA SER A 148 -13.58 -15.90 30.36
C SER A 148 -13.45 -16.83 29.15
N CYS A 149 -14.51 -17.58 28.87
CA CYS A 149 -14.53 -18.53 27.78
C CYS A 149 -15.78 -18.35 26.92
N TRP A 150 -15.64 -18.53 25.61
CA TRP A 150 -16.72 -18.31 24.65
C TRP A 150 -16.89 -19.53 23.75
N GLU A 151 -18.14 -19.82 23.39
CA GLU A 151 -18.49 -20.87 22.44
C GLU A 151 -19.32 -20.30 21.28
N PRO A 152 -19.22 -20.88 20.06
CA PRO A 152 -19.97 -20.39 18.93
C PRO A 152 -21.44 -20.82 19.00
N ASN A 153 -22.35 -19.89 18.78
CA ASN A 153 -23.79 -20.15 18.63
C ASN A 153 -24.15 -20.60 17.20
N VAL A 154 -23.28 -20.34 16.22
CA VAL A 154 -23.50 -20.64 14.80
C VAL A 154 -22.34 -21.49 14.26
N ARG A 155 -22.65 -22.49 13.43
CA ARG A 155 -21.67 -23.30 12.70
C ARG A 155 -22.06 -23.38 11.21
N PRO A 156 -21.11 -23.30 10.25
CA PRO A 156 -19.67 -23.11 10.46
C PRO A 156 -19.34 -21.71 11.00
N VAL A 157 -18.26 -21.62 11.78
CA VAL A 157 -17.76 -20.34 12.31
C VAL A 157 -17.07 -19.58 11.18
N ALA A 158 -17.31 -18.27 11.09
CA ALA A 158 -16.65 -17.42 10.12
C ALA A 158 -15.12 -17.49 10.26
N ILE A 159 -14.39 -17.54 9.15
CA ILE A 159 -12.93 -17.77 9.14
C ILE A 159 -12.17 -16.72 9.96
N GLN A 160 -12.73 -15.51 10.08
CA GLN A 160 -12.19 -14.38 10.81
C GLN A 160 -12.11 -14.62 12.32
N TYR A 161 -13.00 -15.46 12.87
CA TYR A 161 -12.99 -15.80 14.30
C TYR A 161 -12.06 -16.95 14.65
N ASN A 162 -11.31 -17.51 13.70
CA ASN A 162 -10.50 -18.73 13.82
C ASN A 162 -10.07 -19.06 15.27
N CYS A 163 -10.63 -20.13 15.83
CA CYS A 163 -10.40 -20.48 17.23
C CYS A 163 -9.13 -21.31 17.47
N GLY A 164 -8.56 -21.93 16.43
CA GLY A 164 -7.41 -22.83 16.55
C GLY A 164 -7.72 -24.24 17.09
N ASN A 165 -8.99 -24.61 17.26
CA ASN A 165 -9.44 -25.94 17.69
C ASN A 165 -10.79 -26.32 17.05
N ASP A 166 -11.07 -27.62 16.95
CA ASP A 166 -12.26 -28.17 16.25
C ASP A 166 -13.59 -27.81 16.92
N MET A 167 -13.59 -27.62 18.25
CA MET A 167 -14.79 -27.24 19.00
C MET A 167 -15.08 -25.74 18.96
N CYS A 168 -14.10 -24.95 18.52
CA CYS A 168 -14.09 -23.49 18.49
C CYS A 168 -14.33 -22.79 19.84
N TYR A 169 -13.82 -23.37 20.94
CA TYR A 169 -13.77 -22.62 22.20
C TYR A 169 -12.71 -21.53 22.13
N LYS A 170 -13.02 -20.36 22.67
CA LYS A 170 -12.13 -19.19 22.68
C LYS A 170 -11.90 -18.70 24.10
N ILE A 171 -10.71 -18.14 24.31
CA ILE A 171 -10.30 -17.42 25.53
C ILE A 171 -10.03 -15.93 25.25
N PHE A 172 -10.15 -15.51 24.00
CA PHE A 172 -10.12 -14.12 23.60
C PHE A 172 -11.53 -13.65 23.32
N ASP A 173 -11.85 -12.44 23.78
CA ASP A 173 -13.19 -11.87 23.62
C ASP A 173 -13.49 -11.61 22.14
N PRO A 174 -14.51 -12.28 21.56
CA PRO A 174 -14.91 -12.05 20.18
C PRO A 174 -15.27 -10.58 19.89
N GLU A 175 -15.77 -9.84 20.88
CA GLU A 175 -16.14 -8.43 20.72
C GLU A 175 -14.90 -7.56 20.47
N ASN A 176 -13.87 -7.74 21.30
CA ASN A 176 -12.60 -7.03 21.14
C ASN A 176 -11.87 -7.41 19.83
N GLU A 177 -12.01 -8.65 19.36
CA GLU A 177 -11.42 -9.05 18.07
C GLU A 177 -12.10 -8.37 16.88
N VAL A 178 -13.43 -8.23 16.90
CA VAL A 178 -14.18 -7.52 15.85
C VAL A 178 -13.86 -6.02 15.89
N GLU A 179 -13.74 -5.44 17.08
CA GLU A 179 -13.32 -4.03 17.24
C GLU A 179 -11.92 -3.78 16.65
N ILE A 180 -10.93 -4.62 17.00
CA ILE A 180 -9.57 -4.53 16.42
C ILE A 180 -9.58 -4.69 14.90
N ALA A 181 -10.39 -5.62 14.37
CA ALA A 181 -10.51 -5.82 12.93
C ALA A 181 -11.10 -4.58 12.23
N LYS A 182 -12.11 -3.97 12.84
CA LYS A 182 -12.72 -2.73 12.35
C LYS A 182 -11.73 -1.56 12.39
N ASP A 183 -11.06 -1.34 13.52
CA ASP A 183 -10.06 -0.27 13.68
C ASP A 183 -8.91 -0.43 12.67
N THR A 184 -8.53 -1.68 12.36
CA THR A 184 -7.53 -1.97 11.32
C THR A 184 -8.06 -1.61 9.94
N GLY A 185 -9.31 -1.97 9.61
CA GLY A 185 -9.97 -1.59 8.36
C GLY A 185 -10.05 -0.07 8.19
N ASP A 186 -10.52 0.64 9.22
CA ASP A 186 -10.62 2.10 9.24
C ASP A 186 -9.23 2.76 9.06
N ALA A 187 -8.19 2.21 9.69
CA ALA A 187 -6.82 2.68 9.52
C ALA A 187 -6.29 2.46 8.10
N MET A 188 -6.58 1.31 7.47
CA MET A 188 -6.22 1.02 6.08
C MET A 188 -6.93 1.96 5.11
N GLU A 189 -8.22 2.23 5.31
CA GLU A 189 -9.00 3.17 4.50
C GLU A 189 -8.41 4.58 4.61
N ALA A 190 -8.16 5.06 5.83
CA ALA A 190 -7.59 6.38 6.07
C ALA A 190 -6.19 6.53 5.44
N ALA A 191 -5.34 5.51 5.54
CA ALA A 191 -4.02 5.48 4.91
C ALA A 191 -4.13 5.47 3.37
N GLY A 192 -5.06 4.69 2.83
CA GLY A 192 -5.34 4.60 1.40
C GLY A 192 -5.80 5.93 0.81
N LEU A 193 -6.77 6.59 1.45
CA LEU A 193 -7.26 7.91 1.06
C LEU A 193 -6.14 8.96 1.11
N SER A 194 -5.35 8.96 2.18
CA SER A 194 -4.21 9.88 2.34
C SER A 194 -3.18 9.70 1.23
N SER A 195 -2.82 8.45 0.90
CA SER A 195 -1.89 8.13 -0.18
C SER A 195 -2.43 8.55 -1.55
N LEU A 196 -3.73 8.32 -1.80
CA LEU A 196 -4.39 8.68 -3.05
C LEU A 196 -4.38 10.20 -3.27
N LEU A 197 -4.79 10.98 -2.27
CA LEU A 197 -4.82 12.44 -2.34
C LEU A 197 -3.43 13.03 -2.54
N SER A 198 -2.43 12.49 -1.83
CA SER A 198 -1.02 12.89 -1.98
C SER A 198 -0.54 12.63 -3.42
N GLY A 199 -0.82 11.45 -3.96
CA GLY A 199 -0.44 11.10 -5.33
C GLY A 199 -1.13 11.97 -6.39
N ILE A 200 -2.42 12.28 -6.23
CA ILE A 200 -3.16 13.19 -7.12
C ILE A 200 -2.55 14.60 -7.08
N LEU A 201 -2.33 15.14 -5.87
CA LEU A 201 -1.73 16.46 -5.69
C LEU A 201 -0.36 16.54 -6.36
N CYS A 202 0.47 15.52 -6.16
CA CYS A 202 1.79 15.36 -6.75
C CYS A 202 1.74 15.37 -8.29
N CYS A 203 0.81 14.62 -8.90
CA CYS A 203 0.60 14.60 -10.36
C CYS A 203 0.07 15.93 -10.91
N CYS A 204 -0.88 16.57 -10.22
CA CYS A 204 -1.51 17.82 -10.65
C CYS A 204 -0.55 19.02 -10.60
N CYS A 205 0.40 19.06 -9.67
CA CYS A 205 1.39 20.16 -9.59
C CYS A 205 2.42 20.11 -10.74
N CYS A 206 2.68 18.94 -11.33
CA CYS A 206 3.71 18.76 -12.36
C CYS A 206 3.20 18.90 -13.80
N ALA A 207 1.93 18.57 -14.06
CA ALA A 207 1.35 18.60 -15.40
C ALA A 207 1.34 20.01 -16.08
N PRO A 208 1.02 21.12 -15.38
CA PRO A 208 0.97 22.44 -16.00
C PRO A 208 2.33 22.88 -16.54
N ALA A 209 3.42 22.58 -15.83
CA ALA A 209 4.75 23.01 -16.21
C ALA A 209 5.24 22.34 -17.51
N VAL A 210 4.78 21.13 -17.81
CA VAL A 210 5.04 20.45 -19.10
C VAL A 210 4.24 21.10 -20.23
N LEU A 211 2.95 21.42 -19.98
CA LEU A 211 2.08 22.05 -20.98
C LEU A 211 2.53 23.46 -21.37
N PHE A 212 3.05 24.25 -20.43
CA PHE A 212 3.57 25.59 -20.72
C PHE A 212 4.93 25.57 -21.44
N ALA A 213 5.77 24.56 -21.22
CA ALA A 213 7.06 24.42 -21.93
C ALA A 213 6.89 24.04 -23.42
N GLY A 214 5.82 23.31 -23.77
CA GLY A 214 5.55 22.89 -25.15
C GLY A 214 5.04 23.99 -26.07
N LYS A 215 4.39 25.04 -25.53
CA LYS A 215 3.67 26.03 -26.35
C LYS A 215 4.57 27.08 -27.04
N LYS A 216 5.89 27.10 -26.79
CA LYS A 216 6.80 28.14 -27.34
C LYS A 216 7.53 27.82 -28.65
N ARG A 217 7.23 26.69 -29.33
CA ARG A 217 7.92 26.29 -30.58
C ARG A 217 7.12 26.50 -31.89
N GLY A 218 6.13 27.39 -31.90
CA GLY A 218 5.17 27.49 -33.02
C GLY A 218 4.91 28.90 -33.55
N HIS A 219 5.92 29.71 -33.85
CA HIS A 219 5.80 30.83 -34.80
C HIS A 219 7.15 31.23 -35.40
N ALA A 220 7.90 30.26 -35.92
CA ALA A 220 8.88 30.54 -36.97
C ALA A 220 8.20 30.20 -38.29
N SER A 221 7.68 31.22 -38.96
CA SER A 221 7.12 31.17 -40.31
C SER A 221 8.20 30.68 -41.28
N GLY A 222 8.23 29.37 -41.54
CA GLY A 222 8.96 28.84 -42.68
C GLY A 222 8.30 29.33 -43.98
N PRO A 223 9.08 29.67 -45.02
CA PRO A 223 8.53 30.10 -46.29
C PRO A 223 7.68 28.99 -46.95
N PRO A 224 6.64 29.36 -47.72
CA PRO A 224 5.74 28.41 -48.38
C PRO A 224 6.50 27.54 -49.38
N MET A 225 6.39 26.22 -49.23
CA MET A 225 6.86 25.26 -50.23
C MET A 225 5.79 25.12 -51.33
N PRO A 226 6.18 25.16 -52.62
CA PRO A 226 5.27 24.99 -53.75
C PRO A 226 4.79 23.53 -53.84
N GLY A 227 3.51 23.39 -54.20
CA GLY A 227 2.78 22.14 -54.17
C GLY A 227 3.28 21.06 -55.12
N MET A 228 3.02 19.82 -54.73
CA MET A 228 2.93 18.69 -55.66
C MET A 228 1.58 17.99 -55.48
N HIS A 229 0.82 18.01 -56.57
CA HIS A 229 -0.40 17.27 -56.81
C HIS A 229 -0.12 15.76 -56.91
N GLY A 230 -1.06 14.96 -56.39
CA GLY A 230 -1.59 13.79 -57.10
C GLY A 230 -1.09 12.41 -56.65
N GLY A 231 -1.98 11.66 -55.99
CA GLY A 231 -1.84 10.21 -55.81
C GLY A 231 -3.11 9.60 -55.18
N PRO A 232 -3.71 8.56 -55.78
CA PRO A 232 -5.08 8.14 -55.51
C PRO A 232 -5.27 7.35 -54.20
N GLN A 233 -6.53 7.39 -53.76
CA GLN A 233 -7.10 6.75 -52.59
C GLN A 233 -7.03 5.22 -52.68
N ALA A 234 -6.64 4.57 -51.58
CA ALA A 234 -6.95 3.17 -51.31
C ALA A 234 -7.74 3.10 -50.00
N ALA A 235 -9.03 2.83 -50.13
CA ALA A 235 -9.93 2.54 -49.02
C ALA A 235 -9.56 1.17 -48.44
N VAL A 236 -9.11 1.13 -47.19
CA VAL A 236 -8.99 -0.11 -46.43
C VAL A 236 -10.23 -0.22 -45.54
N VAL A 237 -11.12 -1.13 -45.95
CA VAL A 237 -12.23 -1.65 -45.17
C VAL A 237 -11.65 -2.48 -44.02
N LEU A 238 -11.88 -2.09 -42.77
CA LEU A 238 -11.64 -2.96 -41.62
C LEU A 238 -12.96 -3.61 -41.17
N PRO A 239 -12.98 -4.93 -40.99
CA PRO A 239 -14.18 -5.66 -40.58
C PRO A 239 -14.49 -5.47 -39.09
N ASP A 240 -15.80 -5.42 -38.85
CA ASP A 240 -16.49 -5.50 -37.58
C ASP A 240 -16.17 -6.85 -36.89
N GLN A 241 -15.71 -6.83 -35.63
CA GLN A 241 -15.50 -8.03 -34.81
C GLN A 241 -16.34 -7.91 -33.54
N HIS A 242 -17.56 -8.41 -33.69
CA HIS A 242 -18.49 -8.79 -32.65
C HIS A 242 -18.02 -10.10 -31.97
N GLY A 243 -17.89 -10.09 -30.63
CA GLY A 243 -18.36 -11.21 -29.79
C GLY A 243 -17.33 -12.09 -29.07
N LYS A 244 -17.80 -12.56 -27.88
CA LYS A 244 -17.26 -13.57 -26.92
C LYS A 244 -16.21 -13.03 -25.94
N GLY A 245 -16.32 -13.16 -24.63
CA GLY A 245 -17.15 -13.95 -23.71
C GLY A 245 -16.43 -13.96 -22.34
N PRO A 246 -17.09 -14.32 -21.22
CA PRO A 246 -16.50 -14.19 -19.89
C PRO A 246 -15.47 -15.29 -19.63
N GLN A 247 -14.22 -14.91 -19.33
CA GLN A 247 -13.24 -15.85 -18.76
C GLN A 247 -13.30 -15.73 -17.24
N GLY A 248 -13.82 -16.78 -16.61
CA GLY A 248 -13.66 -17.01 -15.18
C GLY A 248 -12.19 -17.26 -14.86
N GLN A 249 -11.63 -16.43 -13.99
CA GLN A 249 -10.31 -16.65 -13.42
C GLN A 249 -10.47 -17.52 -12.18
N VAL A 250 -10.05 -18.78 -12.30
CA VAL A 250 -9.80 -19.67 -11.17
C VAL A 250 -8.50 -19.20 -10.52
N VAL A 251 -8.60 -18.54 -9.36
CA VAL A 251 -7.44 -18.21 -8.53
C VAL A 251 -6.97 -19.51 -7.88
N GLN A 252 -5.83 -20.03 -8.34
CA GLN A 252 -5.10 -21.09 -7.67
C GLN A 252 -4.57 -20.56 -6.33
N GLY A 253 -5.16 -21.03 -5.23
CA GLY A 253 -4.66 -20.81 -3.88
C GLY A 253 -3.26 -21.42 -3.72
N ARG A 254 -2.28 -20.58 -3.44
CA ARG A 254 -0.94 -20.97 -3.04
C ARG A 254 -1.00 -21.46 -1.59
N VAL A 255 -0.91 -22.77 -1.41
CA VAL A 255 -0.72 -23.40 -0.09
C VAL A 255 0.67 -23.02 0.41
N ILE A 256 0.74 -22.10 1.38
CA ILE A 256 1.96 -21.84 2.14
C ILE A 256 2.10 -22.97 3.16
N GLY A 257 3.22 -23.68 3.06
CA GLY A 257 3.48 -24.92 3.79
C GLY A 257 3.54 -24.74 5.30
N GLN A 258 3.03 -25.75 6.00
CA GLN A 258 3.32 -26.00 7.40
C GLN A 258 4.84 -26.14 7.59
N VAL A 259 5.41 -25.30 8.44
CA VAL A 259 6.71 -25.54 9.06
C VAL A 259 6.47 -26.54 10.19
N GLN A 260 6.93 -27.79 10.00
CA GLN A 260 7.04 -28.77 11.06
C GLN A 260 8.15 -28.33 12.03
N GLY A 261 7.80 -28.26 13.31
CA GLY A 261 8.75 -27.99 14.38
C GLY A 261 9.73 -29.14 14.64
N ALA A 262 10.79 -28.79 15.35
CA ALA A 262 11.61 -29.67 16.17
C ALA A 262 11.48 -29.22 17.62
#